data_AF-A0A840UZP7-F1
#
_entry.id   AF-A0A840UZP7-F1
#
_cell.length_a   1.000
_cell.length_b   1.000
_cell.length_c   1.000
_cell.angle_alpha   90.00
_cell.angle_beta   90.00
_cell.angle_gamma   90.00
#
_symmetry.space_group_name_H-M   'P 1'
#
loop_
_entity.id
_entity.type
_entity.pdbx_description
1 polymer ?
#
loop_
_entity_poly.entity_id
_entity_poly.type
_entity_poly.pdbx_seq_one_letter_code
_entity_poly.pdbx_strand_id
1 'polypeptide(L)'
;MDGVLISFMCVLMTCPLLGDGEVELDAWNGKLDEWEELADRYAKSANPKDGETVERGIRTLREPWGGPPQELIERLDQVHQKLVLALLSDSDVIDSYEEEISNARAQWRGSDQALWESRNAYFNRCKTVISTLGNLPDPKSIRVLGELLNDTEAIWMPDSDEMFGPNSRPALLGLKNLVADGPEDSDDVIYGSSIDRTAWMNWFQQVKQGKRTFRFKGKMQAFNLRGPVAKELHPPFEKGDFPVPRKSLDERLSTFPSSRVLSEKANADQRSLWVMIASGLGGLALGLGAFLFIGRHWRKFR
;
A
#
# COMPACT_ATOMS: atom_id res chain seq x y z
N MET A 1 -20.32 -5.40 15.92
CA MET A 1 -20.91 -4.02 15.94
C MET A 1 -20.99 -3.58 14.47
N ASP A 2 -21.62 -4.43 13.65
CA ASP A 2 -21.31 -4.55 12.22
C ASP A 2 -22.38 -3.92 11.32
N GLY A 3 -23.42 -3.34 11.93
CA GLY A 3 -24.57 -2.74 11.22
C GLY A 3 -24.30 -1.38 10.59
N VAL A 4 -23.30 -0.62 11.07
CA VAL A 4 -22.94 0.70 10.48
C VAL A 4 -22.15 0.52 9.17
N LEU A 5 -21.49 -0.63 9.01
CA LEU A 5 -20.55 -0.95 7.92
C LEU A 5 -21.24 -1.19 6.57
N ILE A 6 -22.38 -1.86 6.56
CA ILE A 6 -23.16 -2.11 5.33
C ILE A 6 -23.88 -0.82 4.90
N SER A 7 -24.28 0.02 5.86
CA SER A 7 -25.05 1.23 5.56
C SER A 7 -24.23 2.26 4.77
N PHE A 8 -22.92 2.42 5.00
CA PHE A 8 -22.12 3.42 4.28
C PHE A 8 -21.81 3.05 2.82
N MET A 9 -21.43 1.78 2.56
CA MET A 9 -21.24 1.32 1.18
C MET A 9 -22.57 1.21 0.43
N CYS A 10 -23.66 0.86 1.11
CA CYS A 10 -24.98 0.92 0.48
C CYS A 10 -25.41 2.36 0.23
N VAL A 11 -25.25 3.34 1.13
CA VAL A 11 -25.72 4.71 0.88
C VAL A 11 -24.99 5.35 -0.33
N LEU A 12 -23.69 5.14 -0.49
CA LEU A 12 -22.95 5.66 -1.65
C LEU A 12 -23.13 4.83 -2.94
N MET A 13 -23.34 3.51 -2.86
CA MET A 13 -23.55 2.67 -4.05
C MET A 13 -25.02 2.44 -4.42
N THR A 14 -25.98 2.81 -3.56
CA THR A 14 -27.43 2.63 -3.80
C THR A 14 -28.20 3.93 -3.88
N CYS A 15 -27.56 5.11 -3.88
CA CYS A 15 -28.19 6.32 -4.41
C CYS A 15 -28.32 6.17 -5.93
N PRO A 16 -29.47 5.74 -6.46
CA PRO A 16 -29.61 5.41 -7.85
C PRO A 16 -29.92 6.72 -8.59
N LEU A 17 -28.91 7.27 -9.28
CA LEU A 17 -28.97 7.96 -10.59
C LEU A 17 -30.10 8.99 -10.93
N LEU A 18 -31.01 9.36 -10.02
CA LEU A 18 -32.20 10.17 -10.33
C LEU A 18 -32.72 11.00 -9.13
N GLY A 19 -31.92 11.23 -8.09
CA GLY A 19 -32.29 12.11 -6.98
C GLY A 19 -31.70 13.51 -7.16
N ASP A 20 -32.50 14.55 -6.97
CA ASP A 20 -32.06 15.97 -6.98
C ASP A 20 -30.74 16.14 -6.21
N GLY A 21 -29.76 16.84 -6.79
CA GLY A 21 -28.43 17.03 -6.21
C GLY A 21 -28.43 17.68 -4.80
N GLU A 22 -29.54 18.29 -4.39
CA GLU A 22 -29.74 18.78 -3.02
C GLU A 22 -29.75 17.64 -1.98
N VAL A 23 -30.37 16.50 -2.28
CA VAL A 23 -30.42 15.33 -1.37
C VAL A 23 -29.02 14.73 -1.15
N GLU A 24 -28.19 14.75 -2.20
CA GLU A 24 -26.81 14.28 -2.11
C GLU A 24 -25.95 15.23 -1.26
N LEU A 25 -26.08 16.55 -1.45
CA LEU A 25 -25.35 17.56 -0.67
C LEU A 25 -25.67 17.48 0.83
N ASP A 26 -26.94 17.34 1.20
CA ASP A 26 -27.35 17.21 2.60
C ASP A 26 -26.80 15.93 3.25
N ALA A 27 -26.79 14.82 2.53
CA ALA A 27 -26.22 13.57 3.00
C ALA A 27 -24.71 13.69 3.26
N TRP A 28 -23.99 14.37 2.37
CA TRP A 28 -22.56 14.65 2.57
C TRP A 28 -22.31 15.57 3.77
N ASN A 29 -23.06 16.66 3.90
CA ASN A 29 -22.92 17.58 5.03
C ASN A 29 -23.18 16.88 6.37
N GLY A 30 -24.27 16.12 6.48
CA GLY A 30 -24.55 15.34 7.68
C GLY A 30 -23.42 14.37 8.02
N LYS A 31 -22.79 13.76 7.01
CA LYS A 31 -21.65 12.87 7.23
C LYS A 31 -20.39 13.61 7.69
N LEU A 32 -20.15 14.79 7.13
CA LEU A 32 -19.02 15.64 7.52
C LEU A 32 -19.16 16.12 8.96
N ASP A 33 -20.37 16.43 9.39
CA ASP A 33 -20.66 16.83 10.78
C ASP A 33 -20.43 15.66 11.74
N GLU A 34 -20.89 14.43 11.43
CA GLU A 34 -20.59 13.23 12.23
C GLU A 34 -19.08 13.01 12.43
N TRP A 35 -18.30 13.29 11.40
CA TRP A 35 -16.85 13.09 11.39
C TRP A 35 -16.11 14.19 12.14
N GLU A 36 -16.58 15.41 12.04
CA GLU A 36 -16.11 16.53 12.85
C GLU A 36 -16.37 16.28 14.34
N GLU A 37 -17.58 15.83 14.70
CA GLU A 37 -17.91 15.45 16.08
C GLU A 37 -17.05 14.29 16.60
N LEU A 38 -16.80 13.29 15.73
CA LEU A 38 -15.90 12.18 16.05
C LEU A 38 -14.47 12.66 16.34
N ALA A 39 -13.95 13.58 15.51
CA ALA A 39 -12.63 14.17 15.72
C ALA A 39 -12.55 14.89 17.07
N ASP A 40 -13.54 15.72 17.39
CA ASP A 40 -13.61 16.46 18.65
C ASP A 40 -13.75 15.54 19.86
N ARG A 41 -14.50 14.43 19.73
CA ARG A 41 -14.65 13.42 20.79
C ARG A 41 -13.37 12.63 21.01
N TYR A 42 -12.70 12.22 19.93
CA TYR A 42 -11.44 11.48 20.01
C TYR A 42 -10.35 12.35 20.63
N ALA A 43 -10.19 13.60 20.19
CA ALA A 43 -9.20 14.53 20.72
C ALA A 43 -9.32 14.78 22.24
N LYS A 44 -10.51 14.59 22.82
CA LYS A 44 -10.75 14.74 24.27
C LYS A 44 -10.49 13.48 25.08
N SER A 45 -10.65 12.30 24.47
CA SER A 45 -10.73 11.03 25.21
C SER A 45 -9.66 10.01 24.83
N ALA A 46 -9.04 10.14 23.66
CA ALA A 46 -8.16 9.14 23.05
C ALA A 46 -8.76 7.72 23.12
N ASN A 47 -10.08 7.59 22.96
CA ASN A 47 -10.75 6.30 23.06
C ASN A 47 -10.34 5.41 21.87
N PRO A 48 -9.73 4.23 22.10
CA PRO A 48 -9.23 3.37 21.02
C PRO A 48 -10.30 2.97 19.99
N LYS A 49 -11.57 2.82 20.42
CA LYS A 49 -12.67 2.48 19.50
C LYS A 49 -13.00 3.61 18.52
N ASP A 50 -12.90 4.84 18.99
CA ASP A 50 -13.08 6.01 18.14
C ASP A 50 -11.85 6.17 17.21
N GLY A 51 -10.66 5.81 17.66
CA GLY A 51 -9.41 5.87 16.88
C GLY A 51 -9.47 5.12 15.55
N GLU A 52 -9.95 3.87 15.55
CA GLU A 52 -10.13 3.11 14.30
C GLU A 52 -11.11 3.79 13.33
N THR A 53 -12.14 4.44 13.89
CA THR A 53 -13.13 5.18 13.08
C THR A 53 -12.53 6.48 12.54
N VAL A 54 -11.68 7.16 13.32
CA VAL A 54 -10.91 8.34 12.87
C VAL A 54 -9.92 7.98 11.77
N GLU A 55 -9.22 6.85 11.88
CA GLU A 55 -8.32 6.35 10.82
C GLU A 55 -9.07 6.09 9.51
N ARG A 56 -10.20 5.38 9.61
CA ARG A 56 -11.08 5.13 8.47
C ARG A 56 -11.54 6.45 7.87
N GLY A 57 -11.89 7.36 8.77
CA GLY A 57 -12.03 8.79 8.58
C GLY A 57 -11.09 9.35 7.52
N ILE A 58 -9.87 9.63 7.98
CA ILE A 58 -8.77 10.20 7.21
C ILE A 58 -8.63 9.58 5.80
N ARG A 59 -8.72 8.24 5.69
CA ARG A 59 -8.57 7.56 4.41
C ARG A 59 -9.72 7.85 3.43
N THR A 60 -10.99 7.76 3.86
CA THR A 60 -12.13 7.94 2.96
C THR A 60 -12.23 9.36 2.42
N LEU A 61 -11.91 10.38 3.23
CA LEU A 61 -12.00 11.77 2.78
C LEU A 61 -10.92 12.16 1.77
N ARG A 62 -9.78 11.48 1.78
CA ARG A 62 -8.71 11.75 0.83
C ARG A 62 -8.92 11.09 -0.53
N GLU A 63 -9.59 9.94 -0.55
CA GLU A 63 -9.93 9.19 -1.76
C GLU A 63 -11.44 8.97 -1.83
N PRO A 64 -12.25 10.03 -1.95
CA PRO A 64 -13.70 9.90 -2.05
C PRO A 64 -14.05 9.18 -3.35
N TRP A 65 -14.66 8.01 -3.23
CA TRP A 65 -15.16 7.23 -4.36
C TRP A 65 -16.22 8.06 -5.10
N GLY A 66 -15.99 8.36 -6.38
CA GLY A 66 -16.91 9.16 -7.20
C GLY A 66 -16.63 10.67 -7.21
N GLY A 67 -15.71 11.16 -6.39
CA GLY A 67 -15.45 12.59 -6.24
C GLY A 67 -16.59 13.31 -5.49
N PRO A 68 -16.28 14.20 -4.55
CA PRO A 68 -17.31 14.94 -3.85
C PRO A 68 -17.90 16.04 -4.75
N PRO A 69 -19.10 16.56 -4.42
CA PRO A 69 -19.57 17.83 -4.97
C PRO A 69 -18.50 18.92 -4.83
N GLN A 70 -18.32 19.73 -5.87
CA GLN A 70 -17.25 20.73 -5.92
C GLN A 70 -17.38 21.77 -4.80
N GLU A 71 -18.62 22.03 -4.39
CA GLU A 71 -19.02 22.91 -3.29
C GLU A 71 -18.50 22.44 -1.93
N LEU A 72 -18.19 21.14 -1.78
CA LEU A 72 -17.77 20.55 -0.52
C LEU A 72 -16.25 20.34 -0.40
N ILE A 73 -15.47 20.58 -1.45
CA ILE A 73 -14.02 20.30 -1.46
C ILE A 73 -13.31 20.98 -0.29
N GLU A 74 -13.62 22.25 -0.01
CA GLU A 74 -13.00 22.98 1.10
C GLU A 74 -13.42 22.41 2.46
N ARG A 75 -14.70 22.08 2.63
CA ARG A 75 -15.21 21.49 3.88
C ARG A 75 -14.62 20.10 4.13
N LEU A 76 -14.46 19.30 3.09
CA LEU A 76 -13.83 17.98 3.16
C LEU A 76 -12.38 18.08 3.63
N ASP A 77 -11.61 19.03 3.08
CA ASP A 77 -10.23 19.26 3.54
C ASP A 77 -10.23 19.71 5.01
N GLN A 78 -11.12 20.62 5.43
CA GLN A 78 -11.22 21.05 6.82
C GLN A 78 -11.51 19.89 7.79
N VAL A 79 -12.49 19.03 7.47
CA VAL A 79 -12.83 17.86 8.31
C VAL A 79 -11.70 16.83 8.29
N HIS A 80 -11.06 16.61 7.13
CA HIS A 80 -9.89 15.75 7.03
C HIS A 80 -8.74 16.26 7.92
N GLN A 81 -8.41 17.55 7.87
CA GLN A 81 -7.39 18.14 8.75
C GLN A 81 -7.75 17.99 10.22
N LYS A 82 -9.03 18.17 10.60
CA LYS A 82 -9.48 17.95 11.98
C LYS A 82 -9.27 16.52 12.44
N LEU A 83 -9.60 15.52 11.62
CA LEU A 83 -9.36 14.11 11.94
C LEU A 83 -7.87 13.80 12.08
N VAL A 84 -7.04 14.33 11.20
CA VAL A 84 -5.58 14.20 11.29
C VAL A 84 -5.05 14.78 12.60
N LEU A 85 -5.48 15.99 12.97
CA LEU A 85 -5.09 16.63 14.23
C LEU A 85 -5.61 15.88 15.45
N ALA A 86 -6.83 15.36 15.40
CA ALA A 86 -7.39 14.55 16.47
C ALA A 86 -6.57 13.27 16.65
N LEU A 87 -6.20 12.58 15.57
CA LEU A 87 -5.37 11.39 15.66
C LEU A 87 -3.98 11.69 16.23
N LEU A 88 -3.34 12.78 15.77
CA LEU A 88 -2.04 13.25 16.27
C LEU A 88 -2.07 13.81 17.70
N SER A 89 -3.25 14.02 18.29
CA SER A 89 -3.35 14.41 19.70
C SER A 89 -2.95 13.28 20.65
N ASP A 90 -3.00 12.03 20.16
CA ASP A 90 -2.42 10.86 20.81
C ASP A 90 -0.92 10.76 20.41
N SER A 91 -0.02 11.01 21.37
CA SER A 91 1.43 11.02 21.14
C SER A 91 2.02 9.66 20.75
N ASP A 92 1.29 8.59 21.07
CA ASP A 92 1.76 7.22 20.98
C ASP A 92 1.19 6.52 19.73
N VAL A 93 0.24 7.14 19.02
CA VAL A 93 -0.44 6.53 17.86
C VAL A 93 0.53 6.08 16.76
N ILE A 94 1.58 6.86 16.49
CA ILE A 94 2.56 6.50 15.45
C ILE A 94 3.48 5.37 15.93
N ASP A 95 3.80 5.33 17.22
CA ASP A 95 4.62 4.26 17.79
C ASP A 95 3.81 2.95 17.83
N SER A 96 2.50 3.03 18.14
CA SER A 96 1.54 1.93 17.99
C SER A 96 1.53 1.39 16.56
N TYR A 97 1.49 2.26 15.55
CA TYR A 97 1.53 1.83 14.15
C TYR A 97 2.83 1.13 13.75
N GLU A 98 3.97 1.61 14.22
CA GLU A 98 5.25 0.93 14.00
C GLU A 98 5.24 -0.46 14.66
N GLU A 99 4.75 -0.55 15.89
CA GLU A 99 4.60 -1.82 16.60
C GLU A 99 3.64 -2.78 15.88
N GLU A 100 2.49 -2.29 15.41
CA GLU A 100 1.51 -3.09 14.68
C GLU A 100 2.09 -3.68 13.38
N ILE A 101 2.83 -2.89 12.61
CA ILE A 101 3.52 -3.37 11.40
C ILE A 101 4.54 -4.45 11.77
N SER A 102 5.33 -4.22 12.82
CA SER A 102 6.34 -5.18 13.31
C SER A 102 5.69 -6.48 13.78
N ASN A 103 4.65 -6.40 14.61
CA ASN A 103 3.92 -7.53 15.16
C ASN A 103 3.22 -8.33 14.06
N ALA A 104 2.55 -7.65 13.12
CA ALA A 104 1.90 -8.31 12.01
C ALA A 104 2.93 -9.02 11.10
N ARG A 105 4.12 -8.43 10.91
CA ARG A 105 5.22 -9.09 10.18
C ARG A 105 5.76 -10.30 10.93
N ALA A 106 5.96 -10.19 12.24
CA ALA A 106 6.44 -11.29 13.09
C ALA A 106 5.44 -12.47 13.10
N GLN A 107 4.15 -12.18 13.22
CA GLN A 107 3.08 -13.17 13.13
C GLN A 107 3.08 -13.87 11.78
N TRP A 108 3.19 -13.12 10.68
CA TRP A 108 3.27 -13.70 9.34
C TRP A 108 4.49 -14.60 9.15
N ARG A 109 5.67 -14.20 9.65
CA ARG A 109 6.90 -15.01 9.54
C ARG A 109 6.92 -16.22 10.48
N GLY A 110 6.17 -16.16 11.59
CA GLY A 110 6.08 -17.22 12.57
C GLY A 110 4.92 -18.20 12.35
N SER A 111 3.96 -17.86 11.49
CA SER A 111 2.90 -18.79 11.12
C SER A 111 3.43 -19.84 10.15
N ASP A 112 2.94 -21.07 10.26
CA ASP A 112 3.12 -22.05 9.19
C ASP A 112 2.63 -21.39 7.90
N GLN A 113 3.51 -21.39 6.91
CA GLN A 113 3.42 -20.60 5.68
C GLN A 113 2.10 -20.82 4.91
N ALA A 114 1.28 -21.80 5.31
CA ALA A 114 -0.01 -22.16 4.74
C ALA A 114 -1.23 -21.32 5.18
N LEU A 115 -1.18 -20.51 6.26
CA LEU A 115 -2.38 -19.77 6.70
C LEU A 115 -2.55 -18.46 5.91
N TRP A 116 -3.26 -18.55 4.78
CA TRP A 116 -3.72 -17.43 3.95
C TRP A 116 -4.32 -16.28 4.78
N GLU A 117 -5.13 -16.61 5.79
CA GLU A 117 -5.80 -15.63 6.65
C GLU A 117 -4.80 -14.71 7.37
N SER A 118 -3.70 -15.25 7.87
CA SER A 118 -2.64 -14.47 8.53
C SER A 118 -1.93 -13.53 7.55
N ARG A 119 -1.69 -13.98 6.31
CA ARG A 119 -1.06 -13.16 5.26
C ARG A 119 -1.96 -12.02 4.83
N ASN A 120 -3.23 -12.31 4.59
CA ASN A 120 -4.21 -11.32 4.16
C ASN A 120 -4.47 -10.30 5.27
N ALA A 121 -4.55 -10.74 6.53
CA ALA A 121 -4.66 -9.85 7.68
C ALA A 121 -3.44 -8.92 7.80
N TYR A 122 -2.22 -9.45 7.69
CA TYR A 122 -0.98 -8.66 7.66
C TYR A 122 -1.01 -7.62 6.55
N PHE A 123 -1.29 -8.03 5.31
CA PHE A 123 -1.29 -7.15 4.16
C PHE A 123 -2.31 -6.03 4.29
N ASN A 124 -3.57 -6.37 4.62
CA ASN A 124 -4.63 -5.38 4.75
C ASN A 124 -4.34 -4.40 5.88
N ARG A 125 -3.80 -4.87 7.02
CA ARG A 125 -3.44 -3.97 8.12
C ARG A 125 -2.24 -3.08 7.76
N CYS A 126 -1.19 -3.62 7.15
CA CYS A 126 -0.04 -2.81 6.72
C CYS A 126 -0.46 -1.75 5.71
N LYS A 127 -1.22 -2.11 4.68
CA LYS A 127 -1.75 -1.16 3.69
C LYS A 127 -2.55 -0.04 4.37
N THR A 128 -3.41 -0.42 5.33
CA THR A 128 -4.23 0.50 6.12
C THR A 128 -3.37 1.47 6.92
N VAL A 129 -2.43 0.95 7.71
CA VAL A 129 -1.54 1.75 8.57
C VAL A 129 -0.62 2.65 7.75
N ILE A 130 0.01 2.13 6.69
CA ILE A 130 0.91 2.90 5.82
C ILE A 130 0.14 4.03 5.11
N SER A 131 -1.08 3.75 4.64
CA SER A 131 -1.96 4.76 4.06
C SER A 131 -2.29 5.85 5.09
N THR A 132 -2.69 5.47 6.32
CA THR A 132 -2.93 6.43 7.40
C THR A 132 -1.69 7.27 7.69
N LEU A 133 -0.50 6.66 7.86
CA LEU A 133 0.76 7.38 8.09
C LEU A 133 1.05 8.41 6.99
N GLY A 134 0.74 8.13 5.73
CA GLY A 134 0.86 9.06 4.61
C GLY A 134 -0.05 10.30 4.67
N ASN A 135 -0.90 10.40 5.69
CA ASN A 135 -1.76 11.54 6.00
C ASN A 135 -1.35 12.30 7.26
N LEU A 136 -0.41 11.78 8.04
CA LEU A 136 -0.03 12.34 9.33
C LEU A 136 1.27 13.17 9.17
N PRO A 137 1.21 14.51 9.13
CA PRO A 137 2.37 15.38 8.93
C PRO A 137 3.20 15.51 10.21
N ASP A 138 3.81 14.39 10.61
CA ASP A 138 4.65 14.23 11.79
C ASP A 138 6.02 13.59 11.41
N PRO A 139 7.15 14.03 12.00
CA PRO A 139 8.46 13.46 11.73
C PRO A 139 8.58 11.94 11.98
N LYS A 140 7.84 11.39 12.95
CA LYS A 140 7.78 9.94 13.19
C LYS A 140 7.15 9.21 12.00
N SER A 141 6.12 9.77 11.35
CA SER A 141 5.55 9.20 10.12
C SER A 141 6.58 9.12 9.00
N ILE A 142 7.37 10.19 8.81
CA ILE A 142 8.46 10.22 7.83
C ILE A 142 9.50 9.14 8.13
N ARG A 143 9.86 8.95 9.41
CA ARG A 143 10.76 7.87 9.84
C ARG A 143 10.21 6.50 9.45
N VAL A 144 9.00 6.16 9.87
CA VAL A 144 8.40 4.84 9.62
C VAL A 144 8.27 4.57 8.11
N LEU A 145 7.70 5.50 7.35
CA LEU A 145 7.55 5.36 5.90
C LEU A 145 8.91 5.26 5.19
N GLY A 146 9.91 6.03 5.64
CA GLY A 146 11.26 5.99 5.09
C GLY A 146 11.97 4.64 5.31
N GLU A 147 11.82 4.03 6.48
CA GLU A 147 12.37 2.68 6.74
C GLU A 147 11.67 1.63 5.84
N LEU A 148 10.36 1.78 5.61
CA LEU A 148 9.59 0.87 4.75
C LEU A 148 9.93 0.98 3.25
N LEU A 149 10.67 1.99 2.81
CA LEU A 149 11.17 2.04 1.43
C LEU A 149 12.07 0.86 1.07
N ASN A 150 12.76 0.27 2.06
CA ASN A 150 13.57 -0.94 1.88
C ASN A 150 12.75 -2.23 1.99
N ASP A 151 11.48 -2.16 2.37
CA ASP A 151 10.63 -3.33 2.46
C ASP A 151 10.20 -3.77 1.05
N THR A 152 10.91 -4.76 0.53
CA THR A 152 10.66 -5.37 -0.77
C THR A 152 9.97 -6.72 -0.66
N GLU A 153 9.47 -7.10 0.52
CA GLU A 153 8.77 -8.37 0.71
C GLU A 153 7.41 -8.29 0.00
N ALA A 154 7.31 -8.94 -1.16
CA ALA A 154 6.06 -9.12 -1.87
C ALA A 154 5.38 -10.41 -1.39
N ILE A 155 4.04 -10.37 -1.28
CA ILE A 155 3.26 -11.54 -0.91
C ILE A 155 2.70 -12.15 -2.20
N TRP A 156 3.10 -13.40 -2.47
CA TRP A 156 2.54 -14.18 -3.57
C TRP A 156 1.24 -14.84 -3.12
N MET A 157 0.18 -14.68 -3.91
CA MET A 157 -1.11 -15.32 -3.68
C MET A 157 -1.07 -16.75 -4.25
N PRO A 158 -1.31 -17.81 -3.46
CA PRO A 158 -1.21 -19.20 -3.93
C PRO A 158 -2.13 -19.54 -5.12
N ASP A 159 -3.26 -18.85 -5.22
CA ASP A 159 -4.34 -19.13 -6.18
C ASP A 159 -4.68 -17.93 -7.08
N SER A 160 -3.81 -16.92 -7.12
CA SER A 160 -4.00 -15.73 -7.94
C SER A 160 -2.69 -15.31 -8.58
N ASP A 161 -2.76 -14.91 -9.85
CA ASP A 161 -1.64 -14.24 -10.53
C ASP A 161 -1.38 -12.82 -9.94
N GLU A 162 -2.26 -12.34 -9.05
CA GLU A 162 -2.09 -11.09 -8.34
C GLU A 162 -0.97 -11.19 -7.31
N MET A 163 0.07 -10.41 -7.55
CA MET A 163 1.12 -10.15 -6.58
C MET A 163 0.70 -8.95 -5.75
N PHE A 164 0.57 -9.14 -4.44
CA PHE A 164 0.51 -7.99 -3.55
C PHE A 164 1.89 -7.34 -3.53
N GLY A 165 1.93 -6.11 -4.05
CA GLY A 165 3.16 -5.34 -4.14
C GLY A 165 3.79 -5.10 -2.76
N PRO A 166 5.11 -4.92 -2.71
CA PRO A 166 5.83 -4.71 -1.46
C PRO A 166 5.40 -3.42 -0.76
N ASN A 167 5.52 -3.37 0.57
CA ASN A 167 5.18 -2.20 1.39
C ASN A 167 5.94 -0.92 0.98
N SER A 168 7.10 -1.06 0.33
CA SER A 168 7.83 0.09 -0.22
C SER A 168 7.01 0.95 -1.18
N ARG A 169 6.05 0.38 -1.93
CA ARG A 169 5.21 1.16 -2.84
C ARG A 169 4.21 2.08 -2.10
N PRO A 170 3.34 1.59 -1.20
CA PRO A 170 2.47 2.48 -0.43
C PRO A 170 3.27 3.43 0.48
N ALA A 171 4.44 3.01 0.99
CA ALA A 171 5.30 3.89 1.77
C ALA A 171 5.83 5.09 0.95
N LEU A 172 6.27 4.83 -0.29
CA LEU A 172 6.65 5.88 -1.24
C LEU A 172 5.49 6.85 -1.51
N LEU A 173 4.28 6.34 -1.75
CA LEU A 173 3.10 7.19 -1.95
C LEU A 173 2.80 8.03 -0.71
N GLY A 174 2.92 7.45 0.49
CA GLY A 174 2.78 8.18 1.75
C GLY A 174 3.80 9.32 1.89
N LEU A 175 5.06 9.09 1.52
CA LEU A 175 6.09 10.13 1.54
C LEU A 175 5.82 11.23 0.51
N LYS A 176 5.49 10.87 -0.74
CA LYS A 176 5.09 11.84 -1.77
C LYS A 176 3.88 12.66 -1.34
N ASN A 177 3.00 12.08 -0.53
CA ASN A 177 1.82 12.73 0.00
C ASN A 177 2.12 13.74 1.12
N LEU A 178 3.12 13.46 1.96
CA LEU A 178 3.47 14.31 3.10
C LEU A 178 4.49 15.40 2.77
N VAL A 179 5.49 15.08 1.94
CA VAL A 179 6.69 15.90 1.78
C VAL A 179 6.51 16.88 0.60
N ALA A 180 6.84 18.14 0.83
CA ALA A 180 6.78 19.20 -0.19
C ALA A 180 8.06 19.26 -1.05
N ASP A 181 9.21 18.94 -0.47
CA ASP A 181 10.56 19.11 -1.02
C ASP A 181 11.30 17.76 -1.21
N GLY A 182 10.55 16.76 -1.63
CA GLY A 182 11.05 15.43 -1.99
C GLY A 182 11.78 15.43 -3.34
N PRO A 183 12.34 14.27 -3.74
CA PRO A 183 12.78 14.04 -5.11
C PRO A 183 11.65 14.32 -6.11
N GLU A 184 11.99 14.92 -7.26
CA GLU A 184 11.07 15.08 -8.39
C GLU A 184 10.68 13.69 -8.95
N ASP A 185 9.46 13.60 -9.44
CA ASP A 185 8.99 12.39 -10.13
C ASP A 185 9.72 12.27 -11.48
N SER A 186 10.22 11.07 -11.81
CA SER A 186 10.78 10.86 -13.15
C SER A 186 9.67 10.89 -14.19
N ASP A 187 9.88 11.53 -15.35
CA ASP A 187 8.91 11.56 -16.46
C ASP A 187 8.44 10.15 -16.91
N ASP A 188 9.26 9.11 -16.69
CA ASP A 188 8.95 7.70 -16.92
C ASP A 188 8.11 7.10 -15.76
N VAL A 189 6.96 7.71 -15.48
CA VAL A 189 6.06 7.35 -14.35
C VAL A 189 5.36 6.01 -14.60
N ILE A 190 6.10 4.90 -14.52
CA ILE A 190 5.51 3.66 -14.05
C ILE A 190 5.40 3.82 -12.53
N TYR A 191 4.20 4.14 -12.04
CA TYR A 191 3.92 4.31 -10.61
C TYR A 191 4.51 3.16 -9.79
N GLY A 192 5.54 3.45 -8.98
CA GLY A 192 6.26 2.45 -8.20
C GLY A 192 7.44 1.79 -8.91
N SER A 193 7.99 2.43 -9.95
CA SER A 193 9.24 2.00 -10.59
C SER A 193 10.39 1.95 -9.56
N SER A 194 11.34 1.05 -9.78
CA SER A 194 12.52 0.91 -8.93
C SER A 194 13.38 2.18 -8.87
N ILE A 195 13.28 3.05 -9.89
CA ILE A 195 14.02 4.30 -10.02
C ILE A 195 13.51 5.34 -9.01
N ASP A 196 12.20 5.59 -8.99
CA ASP A 196 11.56 6.51 -8.04
C ASP A 196 11.86 6.09 -6.59
N ARG A 197 11.73 4.79 -6.31
CA ARG A 197 12.03 4.27 -4.97
C ARG A 197 13.48 4.54 -4.57
N THR A 198 14.43 4.35 -5.48
CA THR A 198 15.86 4.55 -5.21
C THR A 198 16.18 6.02 -4.89
N ALA A 199 15.57 6.97 -5.62
CA ALA A 199 15.73 8.40 -5.34
C ALA A 199 15.21 8.77 -3.94
N TRP A 200 14.03 8.27 -3.58
CA TRP A 200 13.44 8.47 -2.26
C TRP A 200 14.21 7.79 -1.13
N MET A 201 14.76 6.59 -1.37
CA MET A 201 15.66 5.93 -0.41
C MET A 201 16.90 6.79 -0.13
N ASN A 202 17.55 7.30 -1.17
CA ASN A 202 18.74 8.15 -1.01
C ASN A 202 18.39 9.46 -0.28
N TRP A 203 17.26 10.08 -0.63
CA TRP A 203 16.75 11.25 0.07
C TRP A 203 16.53 10.97 1.56
N PHE A 204 15.87 9.86 1.90
CA PHE A 204 15.61 9.51 3.30
C PHE A 204 16.90 9.22 4.06
N GLN A 205 17.90 8.59 3.44
CA GLN A 205 19.22 8.39 4.06
C GLN A 205 19.92 9.73 4.38
N GLN A 206 19.80 10.74 3.51
CA GLN A 206 20.34 12.08 3.80
C GLN A 206 19.63 12.73 4.99
N VAL A 207 18.29 12.61 5.05
CA VAL A 207 17.48 13.10 6.17
C VAL A 207 17.87 12.39 7.47
N LYS A 208 17.98 11.06 7.45
CA LYS A 208 18.40 10.23 8.59
C LYS A 208 19.80 10.57 9.10
N GLN A 209 20.72 10.93 8.20
CA GLN A 209 22.07 11.38 8.53
C GLN A 209 22.13 12.85 9.02
N GLY A 210 21.01 13.57 9.05
CA GLY A 210 20.98 14.99 9.41
C GLY A 210 21.61 15.91 8.36
N LYS A 211 21.87 15.40 7.15
CA LYS A 211 22.39 16.17 6.02
C LYS A 211 21.28 16.90 5.25
N ARG A 212 20.02 16.64 5.57
CA ARG A 212 18.88 17.20 4.88
C ARG A 212 17.72 17.44 5.83
N THR A 213 17.00 18.52 5.57
CA THR A 213 15.72 18.85 6.21
C THR A 213 14.59 18.65 5.20
N PHE A 214 13.36 18.60 5.69
CA PHE A 214 12.17 18.46 4.84
C PHE A 214 11.05 19.37 5.34
N ARG A 215 10.09 19.64 4.47
CA ARG A 215 8.86 20.38 4.81
C ARG A 215 7.65 19.51 4.51
N PHE A 216 6.65 19.62 5.37
CA PHE A 216 5.34 19.05 5.06
C PHE A 216 4.62 19.91 4.03
N LYS A 217 3.82 19.30 3.15
CA LYS A 217 2.96 20.05 2.22
C LYS A 217 2.07 21.02 2.99
N GLY A 218 1.96 22.24 2.46
CA GLY A 218 1.21 23.33 3.09
C GLY A 218 1.89 23.99 4.30
N LYS A 219 3.07 23.49 4.76
CA LYS A 219 3.82 24.10 5.88
C LYS A 219 5.11 24.75 5.40
N MET A 220 5.37 25.97 5.87
CA MET A 220 6.64 26.68 5.60
C MET A 220 7.78 26.22 6.51
N GLN A 221 7.44 25.68 7.69
CA GLN A 221 8.40 25.24 8.69
C GLN A 221 9.18 24.01 8.21
N ALA A 222 10.51 24.07 8.30
CA ALA A 222 11.40 22.94 8.03
C ALA A 222 11.54 22.02 9.26
N PHE A 223 11.74 20.73 8.99
CA PHE A 223 11.83 19.65 9.97
C PHE A 223 13.04 18.75 9.69
N ASN A 224 13.49 18.06 10.73
CA ASN A 224 14.28 16.84 10.65
C ASN A 224 13.50 15.70 11.37
N LEU A 225 14.09 14.50 11.46
CA LEU A 225 13.42 13.37 12.13
C LEU A 225 13.20 13.55 13.65
N ARG A 226 13.78 14.59 14.27
CA ARG A 226 13.62 14.92 15.68
C ARG A 226 12.61 16.04 15.94
N GLY A 227 12.15 16.74 14.89
CA GLY A 227 11.23 17.86 15.04
C GLY A 227 11.56 19.07 14.16
N PRO A 228 10.95 20.24 14.46
CA PRO A 228 11.17 21.46 13.70
C PRO A 228 12.60 21.99 13.87
N VAL A 229 13.14 22.64 12.83
CA VAL A 229 14.48 23.25 12.83
C VAL A 229 14.41 24.72 12.48
N ALA A 230 15.25 25.55 13.12
CA ALA A 230 15.26 27.00 12.89
C ALA A 230 15.93 27.41 11.57
N LYS A 231 16.83 26.57 11.03
CA LYS A 231 17.60 26.86 9.81
C LYS A 231 17.58 25.64 8.90
N GLU A 232 17.21 25.84 7.65
CA GLU A 232 17.31 24.82 6.61
C GLU A 232 18.79 24.47 6.37
N LEU A 233 19.10 23.18 6.35
CA LEU A 233 20.48 22.71 6.21
C LEU A 233 20.91 22.62 4.75
N HIS A 234 19.98 22.36 3.82
CA HIS A 234 20.22 22.41 2.37
C HIS A 234 18.93 22.79 1.63
N PRO A 235 18.99 23.66 0.61
CA PRO A 235 17.86 23.89 -0.29
C PRO A 235 17.52 22.62 -1.08
N PRO A 236 16.30 22.51 -1.65
CA PRO A 236 15.93 21.40 -2.53
C PRO A 236 16.94 21.28 -3.68
N PHE A 237 17.15 20.06 -4.17
CA PHE A 237 18.11 19.74 -5.25
C PHE A 237 18.14 20.85 -6.32
N GLU A 238 19.29 21.52 -6.49
CA GLU A 238 19.51 22.25 -7.75
C GLU A 238 19.57 21.20 -8.86
N LYS A 239 18.81 21.42 -9.95
CA LYS A 239 18.77 20.57 -11.14
C LYS A 239 20.19 20.34 -11.67
N GLY A 240 20.85 19.26 -11.24
CA GLY A 240 22.21 18.93 -11.69
C GLY A 240 23.05 18.09 -10.73
N ASP A 241 22.72 18.07 -9.42
CA ASP A 241 23.60 17.45 -8.40
C ASP A 241 23.42 15.94 -8.22
N PHE A 242 22.73 15.27 -9.14
CA PHE A 242 22.91 13.84 -9.26
C PHE A 242 24.16 13.59 -10.11
N PRO A 243 25.26 13.07 -9.55
CA PRO A 243 26.05 12.11 -10.29
C PRO A 243 25.14 10.88 -10.43
N VAL A 244 24.14 10.95 -11.33
CA VAL A 244 23.69 9.74 -11.98
C VAL A 244 24.95 9.27 -12.68
N PRO A 245 25.54 8.11 -12.34
CA PRO A 245 26.48 7.51 -13.24
C PRO A 245 25.65 7.24 -14.50
N ARG A 246 25.72 8.14 -15.50
CA ARG A 246 25.32 7.90 -16.89
C ARG A 246 26.26 6.85 -17.51
N LYS A 247 26.60 5.79 -16.76
CA LYS A 247 26.77 4.51 -17.41
C LYS A 247 25.35 4.16 -17.82
N SER A 248 25.10 4.22 -19.12
CA SER A 248 23.80 3.95 -19.71
C SER A 248 23.21 2.71 -19.05
N LEU A 249 21.90 2.72 -18.85
CA LEU A 249 21.18 1.52 -18.43
C LEU A 249 21.57 0.33 -19.33
N ASP A 250 21.89 0.59 -20.60
CA ASP A 250 22.47 -0.34 -21.57
C ASP A 250 23.84 -0.92 -21.18
N GLU A 251 24.75 -0.14 -20.59
CA GLU A 251 26.07 -0.61 -20.16
C GLU A 251 25.95 -1.52 -18.93
N ARG A 252 25.04 -1.24 -18.00
CA ARG A 252 24.78 -2.12 -16.83
C ARG A 252 23.95 -3.35 -17.20
N LEU A 253 23.02 -3.25 -18.16
CA LEU A 253 22.26 -4.39 -18.67
C LEU A 253 23.10 -5.33 -19.56
N SER A 254 24.23 -4.86 -20.10
CA SER A 254 25.18 -5.72 -20.82
C SER A 254 26.02 -6.64 -19.91
N THR A 255 26.06 -6.37 -18.60
CA THR A 255 26.78 -7.20 -17.61
C THR A 255 25.89 -8.19 -16.87
N PHE A 256 24.57 -8.09 -17.02
CA PHE A 256 23.64 -9.14 -16.59
C PHE A 256 23.42 -10.10 -17.76
N PRO A 257 23.47 -11.44 -17.55
CA PRO A 257 23.08 -12.38 -18.59
C PRO A 257 21.65 -12.02 -19.03
N SER A 258 21.51 -11.68 -20.30
CA SER A 258 20.27 -11.20 -20.91
C SER A 258 19.08 -12.03 -20.38
N SER A 259 18.01 -11.37 -19.93
CA SER A 259 16.79 -12.03 -19.46
C SER A 259 16.19 -12.98 -20.50
N ARG A 260 16.60 -12.90 -21.78
CA ARG A 260 16.34 -13.93 -22.79
C ARG A 260 16.94 -15.29 -22.44
N VAL A 261 18.15 -15.36 -21.88
CA VAL A 261 18.81 -16.63 -21.53
C VAL A 261 18.18 -17.28 -20.30
N LEU A 262 17.74 -16.48 -19.32
CA LEU A 262 17.00 -16.99 -18.15
C LEU A 262 15.53 -17.32 -18.49
N SER A 263 14.90 -16.54 -19.38
CA SER A 263 13.54 -16.81 -19.88
C SER A 263 13.48 -18.02 -20.82
N GLU A 264 14.48 -18.24 -21.68
CA GLU A 264 14.57 -19.44 -22.51
C GLU A 264 14.79 -20.69 -21.66
N LYS A 265 15.60 -20.61 -20.61
CA LYS A 265 15.83 -21.75 -19.71
C LYS A 265 14.58 -22.06 -18.86
N ALA A 266 13.89 -21.02 -18.36
CA ALA A 266 12.62 -21.18 -17.65
C ALA A 266 11.50 -21.72 -18.56
N ASN A 267 11.41 -21.25 -19.82
CA ASN A 267 10.45 -21.79 -20.79
C ASN A 267 10.77 -23.23 -21.22
N ALA A 268 12.06 -23.58 -21.34
CA ALA A 268 12.47 -24.95 -21.66
C ALA A 268 12.11 -25.93 -20.53
N ASP A 269 12.34 -25.53 -19.27
CA ASP A 269 11.98 -26.34 -18.11
C ASP A 269 10.45 -26.47 -17.97
N GLN A 270 9.70 -25.40 -18.20
CA GLN A 270 8.23 -25.40 -18.14
C GLN A 270 7.60 -26.25 -19.25
N ARG A 271 8.14 -26.24 -20.47
CA ARG A 271 7.70 -27.14 -21.56
C ARG A 271 7.99 -28.61 -21.23
N SER A 272 9.11 -28.92 -20.58
CA SER A 272 9.42 -30.30 -20.16
C SER A 272 8.45 -30.82 -19.10
N LEU A 273 8.02 -29.96 -18.18
CA LEU A 273 7.07 -30.30 -17.11
C LEU A 273 5.69 -30.64 -17.69
N TRP A 274 5.19 -29.83 -18.65
CA TRP A 274 3.91 -30.10 -19.32
C TRP A 274 3.95 -31.37 -20.17
N VAL A 275 5.07 -31.68 -20.82
CA VAL A 275 5.24 -32.93 -21.57
C VAL A 275 5.22 -34.14 -20.61
N MET A 276 5.85 -34.04 -19.43
CA MET A 276 5.78 -35.10 -18.40
C MET A 276 4.37 -35.29 -17.82
N ILE A 277 3.64 -34.21 -17.55
CA ILE A 277 2.25 -34.30 -17.05
C ILE A 277 1.33 -34.91 -18.11
N ALA A 278 1.46 -34.49 -19.37
CA ALA A 278 0.64 -35.02 -20.47
C ALA A 278 0.92 -36.51 -20.74
N SER A 279 2.18 -36.95 -20.65
CA SER A 279 2.54 -38.36 -20.82
C SER A 279 2.13 -39.24 -19.62
N GLY A 280 2.15 -38.70 -18.40
CA GLY A 280 1.61 -39.37 -17.21
C GLY A 280 0.10 -39.61 -17.27
N LEU A 281 -0.67 -38.62 -17.70
CA LEU A 281 -2.14 -38.73 -17.82
C LEU A 281 -2.56 -39.64 -18.99
N GLY A 282 -1.84 -39.61 -20.12
CA GLY A 282 -2.08 -40.52 -21.25
C GLY A 282 -1.84 -41.99 -20.89
N GLY A 283 -0.81 -42.29 -20.09
CA GLY A 283 -0.54 -43.65 -19.61
C GLY A 283 -1.63 -44.19 -18.66
N LEU A 284 -2.18 -43.34 -17.80
CA LEU A 284 -3.25 -43.70 -16.86
C LEU A 284 -4.58 -44.02 -17.58
N ALA A 285 -4.91 -43.26 -18.62
CA ALA A 285 -6.12 -43.51 -19.43
C ALA A 285 -6.05 -44.82 -20.21
N LEU A 286 -4.89 -45.16 -20.78
CA LEU A 286 -4.69 -46.44 -21.47
C LEU A 286 -4.67 -47.62 -20.49
N GLY A 287 -4.09 -47.45 -19.30
CA GLY A 287 -4.10 -48.46 -18.24
C GLY A 287 -5.50 -48.80 -17.74
N LEU A 288 -6.34 -47.78 -17.50
CA LEU A 288 -7.75 -47.98 -17.10
C LEU A 288 -8.59 -48.60 -18.21
N GLY A 289 -8.37 -48.22 -19.47
CA GLY A 289 -9.04 -48.82 -20.62
C GLY A 289 -8.73 -50.32 -20.76
N ALA A 290 -7.46 -50.72 -20.63
CA ALA A 290 -7.05 -52.12 -20.67
C ALA A 290 -7.60 -52.93 -19.49
N PHE A 291 -7.61 -52.36 -18.27
CA PHE A 291 -8.13 -53.03 -17.08
C PHE A 291 -9.65 -53.28 -17.18
N LEU A 292 -10.41 -52.32 -17.71
CA LEU A 292 -11.85 -52.49 -17.93
C LEU A 292 -12.16 -53.48 -19.08
N PHE A 293 -11.33 -53.51 -20.12
CA PHE A 293 -11.49 -54.46 -21.22
C PHE A 293 -11.23 -55.91 -20.78
N ILE A 294 -10.17 -56.14 -19.99
CA ILE A 294 -9.84 -57.47 -19.44
C ILE A 294 -10.91 -57.92 -18.44
N GLY A 295 -11.39 -57.01 -17.57
CA GLY A 295 -12.46 -57.31 -16.62
C GLY A 295 -13.79 -57.69 -17.28
N ARG A 296 -14.09 -57.12 -18.46
CA ARG A 296 -15.31 -57.43 -19.22
C ARG A 296 -15.25 -58.81 -19.90
N HIS A 297 -14.06 -59.29 -20.27
CA HIS A 297 -13.88 -60.63 -20.85
C HIS A 297 -13.90 -61.75 -19.80
N TRP A 298 -13.42 -61.50 -18.58
CA TRP A 298 -13.45 -62.49 -17.49
C TRP A 298 -14.86 -62.85 -17.02
N ARG A 299 -15.87 -61.96 -17.18
CA ARG A 299 -17.27 -62.28 -16.84
C ARG A 299 -17.97 -63.22 -17.82
N LYS A 300 -17.39 -63.53 -18.99
CA LYS A 300 -17.97 -64.47 -19.95
C LYS A 300 -17.54 -65.93 -19.73
N PHE A 301 -16.57 -66.16 -18.84
CA PHE A 301 -16.04 -67.49 -18.53
C PHE A 301 -16.40 -67.97 -17.12
N ARG A 302 -17.40 -67.34 -16.50
CA ARG A 302 -17.98 -67.73 -15.21
C ARG A 302 -19.49 -67.82 -15.38
#